data_AF-A0A935C948-F1
#
_entry.id   AF-A0A935C948-F1
#
_cell.length_a   1.000
_cell.length_b   1.000
_cell.length_c   1.000
_cell.angle_alpha   90.00
_cell.angle_beta   90.00
_cell.angle_gamma   90.00
#
_symmetry.space_group_name_H-M   'P 1'
#
loop_
_entity.id
_entity.type
_entity.pdbx_description
1 polymer ?
#
loop_
_entity_poly.entity_id
_entity_poly.type
_entity_poly.pdbx_seq_one_letter_code
_entity_poly.pdbx_strand_id
1 'polypeptide(L)'
;MKNKKPENKDSKHKHQHGGMEMRGVTRPMAEMKLSKGGGEKDKDDHKEEGHSHKMTQEQREEMLQMHHKQTLWIYWLIVLLGFWMVFTPLSFDYAKNAVEPSGGRDVWLSMSERIAAMKWSDIISGLLLIFFGWRSLTPNRPYSMWICCFIGIWISMAPLLFWSPSGIAYLNGMLVGAIIIALTVLIPGMPNMIMFMKMGGDLPAAWSYNPSSWPQRAIMIALAFLGMIASRYLGAFQLGYIDFAWDPFFGDSTMEVLNSDMSHSWPISDAALGTLAYTLEFLMGWMGSTSRWRTMPWMVTFFGILVIPLGFVSIFLVISQPLTVGAWCTLCLLTAILMLPMIPLQIDEVIAMGQHMVQRKRKGDSMWKVFWKGGDPVTTKNDERSPEILNFPQKPAKIFKASIWGMSFPWTLTLSTILGIWLMFAPGAFGVSINATSADINHMGGAFIVVVAVICMAEVMRAGRFLNILLGLAVAIWPWFVEDSTLALNISSAITGVIVAALSIPMGPKKEDYGLWDKYIK
;
A
#
# COMPACT_ATOMS: atom_id res chain seq x y z
N MET A 1 -87.55 2.81 10.49
CA MET A 1 -87.75 1.86 11.61
C MET A 1 -87.05 0.54 11.28
N LYS A 2 -86.15 0.12 12.18
CA LYS A 2 -85.56 -1.23 12.38
C LYS A 2 -84.60 -1.87 11.35
N ASN A 3 -83.38 -2.09 11.86
CA ASN A 3 -82.55 -3.31 11.79
C ASN A 3 -81.80 -3.59 10.45
N LYS A 4 -80.50 -3.95 10.41
CA LYS A 4 -79.56 -4.61 11.35
C LYS A 4 -78.12 -4.31 10.90
N LYS A 5 -77.20 -4.02 11.82
CA LYS A 5 -75.76 -4.29 11.65
C LYS A 5 -75.47 -5.72 12.11
N PRO A 6 -74.51 -6.43 11.50
CA PRO A 6 -73.76 -7.45 12.21
C PRO A 6 -72.29 -7.06 12.34
N GLU A 7 -71.76 -7.33 13.53
CA GLU A 7 -70.34 -7.40 13.87
C GLU A 7 -69.61 -8.39 12.95
N ASN A 8 -68.34 -8.12 12.63
CA ASN A 8 -67.42 -9.18 12.23
C ASN A 8 -65.99 -8.92 12.73
N LYS A 9 -65.68 -9.63 13.82
CA LYS A 9 -64.44 -10.37 14.13
C LYS A 9 -63.09 -9.73 13.78
N ASP A 10 -62.40 -9.33 14.85
CA ASP A 10 -60.94 -9.27 14.95
C ASP A 10 -60.30 -10.59 14.49
N SER A 11 -59.54 -10.54 13.39
CA SER A 11 -58.55 -11.56 13.06
C SER A 11 -57.14 -10.99 13.24
N LYS A 12 -56.43 -11.58 14.21
CA LYS A 12 -55.00 -11.39 14.45
C LYS A 12 -54.20 -11.73 13.18
N HIS A 13 -53.67 -10.73 12.49
CA HIS A 13 -52.52 -10.90 11.60
C HIS A 13 -51.26 -10.44 12.31
N LYS A 14 -50.51 -11.41 12.85
CA LYS A 14 -49.08 -11.27 13.15
C LYS A 14 -48.37 -10.98 11.83
N HIS A 15 -48.01 -9.73 11.58
CA HIS A 15 -47.02 -9.40 10.56
C HIS A 15 -45.65 -9.86 11.06
N GLN A 16 -45.25 -11.06 10.63
CA GLN A 16 -43.84 -11.45 10.56
C GLN A 16 -43.17 -10.46 9.59
N HIS A 17 -42.40 -9.52 10.13
CA HIS A 17 -41.41 -8.80 9.32
C HIS A 17 -40.42 -9.84 8.79
N GLY A 18 -40.52 -10.15 7.50
CA GLY A 18 -39.51 -10.90 6.77
C GLY A 18 -38.18 -10.16 6.89
N GLY A 19 -37.29 -10.66 7.73
CA GLY A 19 -35.92 -10.22 7.79
C GLY A 19 -35.27 -10.53 6.46
N MET A 20 -35.08 -9.51 5.63
CA MET A 20 -34.24 -9.61 4.44
C MET A 20 -32.85 -10.00 4.97
N GLU A 21 -32.44 -11.26 4.78
CA GLU A 21 -31.10 -11.73 5.15
C GLU A 21 -30.09 -10.74 4.56
N MET A 22 -29.32 -10.06 5.42
CA MET A 22 -28.29 -9.11 4.98
C MET A 22 -27.14 -9.89 4.32
N ARG A 23 -27.34 -10.30 3.07
CA ARG A 23 -26.29 -10.89 2.23
C ARG A 23 -25.28 -9.80 1.88
N GLY A 24 -23.99 -10.07 2.13
CA GLY A 24 -22.88 -9.27 1.59
C GLY A 24 -22.34 -8.14 2.48
N VAL A 25 -22.82 -7.96 3.71
CA VAL A 25 -22.22 -6.98 4.64
C VAL A 25 -21.06 -7.65 5.39
N THR A 26 -19.83 -7.35 4.99
CA THR A 26 -18.62 -8.01 5.51
C THR A 26 -17.86 -7.18 6.56
N ARG A 27 -18.09 -5.86 6.59
CA ARG A 27 -17.45 -4.96 7.55
C ARG A 27 -18.25 -4.86 8.86
N PRO A 28 -17.59 -4.74 10.01
CA PRO A 28 -18.28 -4.50 11.27
C PRO A 28 -19.19 -3.29 11.15
N MET A 29 -20.47 -3.47 11.48
CA MET A 29 -21.56 -2.50 11.40
C MET A 29 -21.41 -1.33 12.39
N ALA A 30 -20.30 -0.61 12.32
CA ALA A 30 -20.08 0.61 13.08
C ALA A 30 -20.78 1.83 12.43
N GLU A 31 -20.87 1.87 11.10
CA GLU A 31 -21.43 3.02 10.38
C GLU A 31 -22.97 3.01 10.32
N MET A 32 -23.63 1.85 10.30
CA MET A 32 -25.08 1.79 10.07
C MET A 32 -25.96 2.12 11.29
N LYS A 33 -25.44 2.07 12.53
CA LYS A 33 -26.24 2.44 13.71
C LYS A 33 -26.30 3.95 13.98
N LEU A 34 -25.47 4.76 13.32
CA LEU A 34 -25.57 6.22 13.38
C LEU A 34 -26.72 6.77 12.50
N SER A 35 -27.18 6.02 11.50
CA SER A 35 -28.21 6.49 10.55
C SER A 35 -29.64 6.03 10.87
N LYS A 36 -29.84 4.93 11.62
CA LYS A 36 -31.18 4.32 11.79
C LYS A 36 -31.65 4.13 13.24
N GLY A 37 -31.14 4.92 14.19
CA GLY A 37 -31.50 4.81 15.61
C GLY A 37 -32.19 6.04 16.23
N GLY A 38 -32.75 6.95 15.43
CA GLY A 38 -33.38 8.19 15.91
C GLY A 38 -34.91 8.22 15.86
N GLY A 39 -35.57 7.11 15.56
CA GLY A 39 -37.02 7.05 15.39
C GLY A 39 -37.68 6.07 16.36
N GLU A 40 -38.46 6.61 17.29
CA GLU A 40 -39.47 5.93 18.11
C GLU A 40 -38.99 4.90 19.13
N LYS A 41 -38.60 5.38 20.31
CA LYS A 41 -39.32 5.17 21.59
C LYS A 41 -38.44 5.64 22.75
N ASP A 42 -38.90 6.71 23.39
CA ASP A 42 -38.82 7.03 24.82
C ASP A 42 -38.82 8.55 24.96
N LYS A 43 -40.03 9.09 25.12
CA LYS A 43 -40.23 10.36 25.82
C LYS A 43 -40.14 10.01 27.30
N ASP A 44 -39.05 10.39 27.95
CA ASP A 44 -39.10 10.99 29.28
C ASP A 44 -37.78 11.69 29.59
N ASP A 45 -37.93 12.85 30.22
CA ASP A 45 -36.93 13.89 30.49
C ASP A 45 -35.62 13.40 31.09
N HIS A 46 -34.48 13.75 30.49
CA HIS A 46 -33.28 14.20 31.21
C HIS A 46 -32.37 15.07 30.33
N LYS A 47 -31.92 16.18 30.94
CA LYS A 47 -31.11 17.26 30.36
C LYS A 47 -29.68 16.83 30.03
N GLU A 48 -29.13 17.54 29.03
CA GLU A 48 -27.73 17.71 28.62
C GLU A 48 -26.64 17.04 29.49
N GLU A 49 -25.88 16.12 28.89
CA GLU A 49 -24.42 16.05 28.99
C GLU A 49 -23.85 15.14 27.88
N GLY A 50 -22.84 15.64 27.16
CA GLY A 50 -22.23 15.01 25.98
C GLY A 50 -21.38 13.77 26.30
N HIS A 51 -22.01 12.69 26.76
CA HIS A 51 -21.35 11.40 26.93
C HIS A 51 -21.30 10.64 25.61
N SER A 52 -20.07 10.48 25.09
CA SER A 52 -19.73 9.41 24.14
C SER A 52 -20.32 8.08 24.64
N HIS A 53 -21.37 7.58 23.97
CA HIS A 53 -21.92 6.24 24.23
C HIS A 53 -20.82 5.19 24.02
N LYS A 54 -20.15 4.81 25.10
CA LYS A 54 -19.19 3.70 25.09
C LYS A 54 -19.99 2.41 25.04
N MET A 55 -19.81 1.61 23.99
CA MET A 55 -20.44 0.29 23.89
C MET A 55 -20.05 -0.56 25.09
N THR A 56 -21.06 -1.15 25.74
CA THR A 56 -20.88 -2.10 26.84
C THR A 56 -20.17 -3.37 26.32
N GLN A 57 -19.63 -4.18 27.23
CA GLN A 57 -18.96 -5.43 26.84
C GLN A 57 -19.94 -6.40 26.16
N GLU A 58 -21.16 -6.53 26.69
CA GLU A 58 -22.23 -7.36 26.11
C GLU A 58 -22.57 -6.94 24.68
N GLN A 59 -22.72 -5.63 24.43
CA GLN A 59 -22.98 -5.11 23.08
C GLN A 59 -21.86 -5.44 22.08
N ARG A 60 -20.60 -5.49 22.55
CA ARG A 60 -19.45 -5.87 21.70
C ARG A 60 -19.48 -7.37 21.39
N GLU A 61 -19.81 -8.20 22.36
CA GLU A 61 -19.93 -9.65 22.18
C GLU A 61 -21.08 -10.01 21.23
N GLU A 62 -22.24 -9.37 21.37
CA GLU A 62 -23.36 -9.52 20.43
C GLU A 62 -22.98 -9.08 19.01
N MET A 63 -22.32 -7.94 18.86
CA MET A 63 -21.86 -7.45 17.55
C MET A 63 -20.83 -8.41 16.93
N LEU A 64 -19.93 -8.97 17.74
CA LEU A 64 -18.95 -9.96 17.30
C LEU A 64 -19.64 -11.23 16.82
N GLN A 65 -20.67 -11.71 17.52
CA GLN A 65 -21.44 -12.89 17.08
C GLN A 65 -22.21 -12.62 15.80
N MET A 66 -22.84 -11.46 15.64
CA MET A 66 -23.54 -11.09 14.41
C MET A 66 -22.58 -10.99 13.22
N HIS A 67 -21.46 -10.31 13.40
CA HIS A 67 -20.42 -10.19 12.37
C HIS A 67 -19.83 -11.55 12.00
N HIS A 68 -19.60 -12.43 12.99
CA HIS A 68 -19.15 -13.81 12.76
C HIS A 68 -20.14 -14.61 11.91
N LYS A 69 -21.45 -14.48 12.16
CA LYS A 69 -22.50 -15.14 11.35
C LYS A 69 -22.48 -14.66 9.90
N GLN A 70 -22.28 -13.35 9.68
CA GLN A 70 -22.22 -12.75 8.33
C GLN A 70 -20.96 -13.16 7.55
N THR A 71 -19.88 -13.47 8.25
CA THR A 71 -18.56 -13.81 7.68
C THR A 71 -18.25 -15.31 7.73
N LEU A 72 -19.18 -16.17 8.16
CA LEU A 72 -18.93 -17.59 8.37
C LEU A 72 -18.40 -18.32 7.12
N TRP A 73 -18.88 -17.92 5.94
CA TRP A 73 -18.46 -18.48 4.65
C TRP A 73 -16.97 -18.25 4.37
N ILE A 74 -16.36 -17.21 4.94
CA ILE A 74 -14.94 -16.87 4.77
C ILE A 74 -14.07 -17.95 5.41
N TYR A 75 -14.39 -18.37 6.63
CA TYR A 75 -13.64 -19.40 7.35
C TYR A 75 -13.74 -20.75 6.64
N TRP A 76 -14.92 -21.07 6.11
CA TRP A 76 -15.10 -22.25 5.24
C TRP A 76 -14.26 -22.16 3.97
N LEU A 77 -14.23 -21.00 3.33
CA LEU A 77 -13.42 -20.81 2.12
C LEU A 77 -11.92 -20.95 2.42
N ILE A 78 -11.43 -20.50 3.58
CA ILE A 78 -10.04 -20.73 4.01
C ILE A 78 -9.74 -22.23 4.13
N VAL A 79 -10.66 -23.03 4.70
CA VAL A 79 -10.50 -24.48 4.78
C VAL A 79 -10.45 -25.11 3.39
N LEU A 80 -11.34 -24.69 2.47
CA LEU A 80 -11.37 -25.16 1.09
C LEU A 80 -10.07 -24.79 0.33
N LEU A 81 -9.55 -23.59 0.54
CA LEU A 81 -8.25 -23.17 0.00
C LEU A 81 -7.09 -23.98 0.61
N GLY A 82 -7.22 -24.41 1.87
CA GLY A 82 -6.27 -25.34 2.48
C GLY A 82 -6.23 -26.68 1.75
N PHE A 83 -7.40 -27.26 1.43
CA PHE A 83 -7.46 -28.46 0.59
C PHE A 83 -6.90 -28.20 -0.82
N TRP A 84 -7.26 -27.07 -1.43
CA TRP A 84 -6.70 -26.67 -2.73
C TRP A 84 -5.17 -26.67 -2.71
N MET A 85 -4.54 -26.08 -1.68
CA MET A 85 -3.09 -26.06 -1.55
C MET A 85 -2.47 -27.45 -1.36
N VAL A 86 -3.12 -28.35 -0.61
CA VAL A 86 -2.65 -29.74 -0.47
C VAL A 86 -2.71 -30.50 -1.80
N PHE A 87 -3.78 -30.32 -2.57
CA PHE A 87 -4.00 -31.06 -3.82
C PHE A 87 -3.29 -30.45 -5.05
N THR A 88 -2.87 -29.18 -4.99
CA THR A 88 -2.19 -28.51 -6.11
C THR A 88 -0.92 -29.25 -6.54
N PRO A 89 0.09 -29.50 -5.67
CA PRO A 89 1.31 -30.21 -6.07
C PRO A 89 1.10 -31.73 -6.31
N LEU A 90 -0.08 -32.27 -5.97
CA LEU A 90 -0.46 -33.65 -6.31
C LEU A 90 -1.09 -33.74 -7.70
N SER A 91 -1.78 -32.66 -8.13
CA SER A 91 -2.44 -32.56 -9.44
C SER A 91 -1.49 -32.02 -10.51
N PHE A 92 -0.62 -31.08 -10.14
CA PHE A 92 0.35 -30.44 -11.01
C PHE A 92 1.75 -30.78 -10.53
N ASP A 93 2.46 -31.63 -11.28
CA ASP A 93 3.83 -31.99 -10.97
C ASP A 93 4.76 -30.78 -11.14
N TYR A 94 5.30 -30.27 -10.03
CA TYR A 94 6.20 -29.12 -10.01
C TYR A 94 7.57 -29.41 -10.65
N ALA A 95 7.91 -30.68 -10.90
CA ALA A 95 9.09 -31.05 -11.67
C ALA A 95 8.88 -30.88 -13.19
N LYS A 96 7.63 -30.80 -13.66
CA LYS A 96 7.34 -30.67 -15.08
C LYS A 96 7.64 -29.25 -15.55
N ASN A 97 8.43 -29.13 -16.63
CA ASN A 97 8.91 -27.85 -17.17
C ASN A 97 9.60 -26.99 -16.11
N ALA A 98 10.37 -27.63 -15.21
CA ALA A 98 11.17 -26.91 -14.23
C ALA A 98 12.22 -26.06 -14.94
N VAL A 99 12.34 -24.80 -14.54
CA VAL A 99 13.26 -23.82 -15.14
C VAL A 99 14.36 -23.41 -14.16
N GLU A 100 15.52 -23.07 -14.71
CA GLU A 100 16.58 -22.40 -13.97
C GLU A 100 16.37 -20.88 -13.97
N PRO A 101 16.83 -20.17 -12.94
CA PRO A 101 16.82 -18.71 -12.92
C PRO A 101 17.56 -18.12 -14.12
N SER A 102 17.16 -16.92 -14.54
CA SER A 102 17.83 -16.23 -15.64
C SER A 102 19.29 -15.89 -15.30
N GLY A 103 20.10 -15.69 -16.34
CA GLY A 103 21.48 -15.23 -16.17
C GLY A 103 22.44 -16.25 -15.54
N GLY A 104 22.02 -17.51 -15.39
CA GLY A 104 22.87 -18.57 -14.81
C GLY A 104 23.21 -18.34 -13.34
N ARG A 105 22.34 -17.64 -12.60
CA ARG A 105 22.55 -17.34 -11.18
C ARG A 105 22.66 -18.61 -10.34
N ASP A 106 23.69 -18.67 -9.49
CA ASP A 106 23.80 -19.68 -8.44
C ASP A 106 22.76 -19.44 -7.34
N VAL A 107 21.96 -20.47 -7.06
CA VAL A 107 20.94 -20.47 -6.01
C VAL A 107 21.34 -21.42 -4.89
N TRP A 108 20.96 -21.10 -3.65
CA TRP A 108 21.37 -21.86 -2.47
C TRP A 108 20.72 -23.24 -2.32
N LEU A 109 19.72 -23.57 -3.15
CA LEU A 109 19.10 -24.89 -3.22
C LEU A 109 19.30 -25.48 -4.60
N SER A 110 19.64 -26.76 -4.66
CA SER A 110 19.63 -27.51 -5.92
C SER A 110 18.21 -27.62 -6.50
N MET A 111 18.09 -27.87 -7.81
CA MET A 111 16.81 -28.03 -8.49
C MET A 111 15.86 -29.01 -7.79
N SER A 112 16.35 -30.19 -7.38
CA SER A 112 15.54 -31.20 -6.69
C SER A 112 15.06 -30.74 -5.32
N GLU A 113 15.90 -30.03 -4.56
CA GLU A 113 15.54 -29.43 -3.28
C GLU A 113 14.52 -28.30 -3.44
N ARG A 114 14.64 -27.46 -4.47
CA ARG A 114 13.67 -26.39 -4.77
C ARG A 114 12.28 -26.95 -5.08
N ILE A 115 12.21 -27.98 -5.92
CA ILE A 115 10.95 -28.68 -6.23
C ILE A 115 10.34 -29.29 -4.97
N ALA A 116 11.15 -30.00 -4.17
CA ALA A 116 10.69 -30.62 -2.94
C ALA A 116 10.22 -29.59 -1.90
N ALA A 117 10.98 -28.49 -1.73
CA ALA A 117 10.65 -27.41 -0.81
C ALA A 117 9.33 -26.74 -1.19
N MET A 118 9.12 -26.43 -2.47
CA MET A 118 7.85 -25.87 -2.95
C MET A 118 6.67 -26.82 -2.70
N LYS A 119 6.82 -28.11 -3.03
CA LYS A 119 5.79 -29.12 -2.80
C LYS A 119 5.41 -29.24 -1.33
N TRP A 120 6.39 -29.35 -0.44
CA TRP A 120 6.13 -29.48 1.00
C TRP A 120 5.61 -28.19 1.63
N SER A 121 6.10 -27.03 1.18
CA SER A 121 5.60 -25.73 1.61
C SER A 121 4.10 -25.60 1.35
N ASP A 122 3.64 -25.96 0.16
CA ASP A 122 2.22 -25.89 -0.21
C ASP A 122 1.36 -26.88 0.58
N ILE A 123 1.83 -28.12 0.74
CA ILE A 123 1.12 -29.15 1.51
C ILE A 123 1.00 -28.75 2.99
N ILE A 124 2.11 -28.36 3.63
CA ILE A 124 2.12 -27.97 5.04
C ILE A 124 1.25 -26.74 5.25
N SER A 125 1.39 -25.72 4.40
CA SER A 125 0.55 -24.52 4.47
C SER A 125 -0.92 -24.85 4.31
N GLY A 126 -1.27 -25.73 3.37
CA GLY A 126 -2.63 -26.21 3.17
C GLY A 126 -3.22 -26.94 4.39
N LEU A 127 -2.46 -27.85 5.00
CA LEU A 127 -2.86 -28.55 6.22
C LEU A 127 -3.06 -27.59 7.41
N LEU A 128 -2.17 -26.61 7.57
CA LEU A 128 -2.30 -25.58 8.60
C LEU A 128 -3.54 -24.71 8.37
N LEU A 129 -3.84 -24.34 7.13
CA LEU A 129 -5.06 -23.59 6.78
C LEU A 129 -6.33 -24.39 7.07
N ILE A 130 -6.35 -25.69 6.80
CA ILE A 130 -7.47 -26.57 7.17
C ILE A 130 -7.67 -26.53 8.69
N PHE A 131 -6.60 -26.75 9.47
CA PHE A 131 -6.68 -26.80 10.92
C PHE A 131 -7.09 -25.46 11.55
N PHE A 132 -6.40 -24.37 11.20
CA PHE A 132 -6.67 -23.06 11.77
C PHE A 132 -7.95 -22.44 11.20
N GLY A 133 -8.27 -22.66 9.93
CA GLY A 133 -9.54 -22.28 9.32
C GLY A 133 -10.73 -22.95 10.01
N TRP A 134 -10.63 -24.25 10.30
CA TRP A 134 -11.65 -24.97 11.06
C TRP A 134 -11.80 -24.42 12.48
N ARG A 135 -10.69 -24.14 13.16
CA ARG A 135 -10.70 -23.51 14.49
C ARG A 135 -11.36 -22.13 14.46
N SER A 136 -11.20 -21.38 13.37
CA SER A 136 -11.84 -20.07 13.17
C SER A 136 -13.34 -20.13 12.91
N LEU A 137 -13.94 -21.31 12.69
CA LEU A 137 -15.41 -21.45 12.65
C LEU A 137 -16.05 -21.14 14.01
N THR A 138 -15.29 -21.27 15.10
CA THR A 138 -15.73 -20.83 16.42
C THR A 138 -15.46 -19.32 16.62
N PRO A 139 -16.43 -18.53 17.11
CA PRO A 139 -16.23 -17.11 17.39
C PRO A 139 -15.07 -16.85 18.36
N ASN A 140 -14.52 -15.63 18.31
CA ASN A 140 -13.51 -15.12 19.24
C ASN A 140 -12.20 -15.95 19.28
N ARG A 141 -11.72 -16.39 18.11
CA ARG A 141 -10.41 -17.05 17.94
C ARG A 141 -9.45 -16.22 17.07
N PRO A 142 -9.04 -15.01 17.49
CA PRO A 142 -8.25 -14.12 16.65
C PRO A 142 -6.88 -14.67 16.27
N TYR A 143 -6.25 -15.45 17.15
CA TYR A 143 -4.94 -16.05 16.86
C TYR A 143 -4.99 -16.99 15.65
N SER A 144 -6.06 -17.78 15.51
CA SER A 144 -6.23 -18.67 14.35
C SER A 144 -6.26 -17.88 13.04
N MET A 145 -6.96 -16.74 13.04
CA MET A 145 -7.06 -15.88 11.87
C MET A 145 -5.76 -15.18 11.52
N TRP A 146 -5.02 -14.71 12.53
CA TRP A 146 -3.69 -14.16 12.32
C TRP A 146 -2.71 -15.20 11.77
N ILE A 147 -2.76 -16.44 12.28
CA ILE A 147 -1.94 -17.54 11.75
C ILE A 147 -2.29 -17.80 10.29
N CYS A 148 -3.59 -17.87 9.92
CA CYS A 148 -3.98 -17.99 8.52
C CYS A 148 -3.46 -16.83 7.65
N CYS A 149 -3.50 -15.59 8.15
CA CYS A 149 -2.94 -14.43 7.45
C CYS A 149 -1.43 -14.59 7.20
N PHE A 150 -0.66 -14.97 8.23
CA PHE A 150 0.78 -15.22 8.10
C PHE A 150 1.09 -16.40 7.17
N ILE A 151 0.24 -17.43 7.14
CA ILE A 151 0.35 -18.50 6.14
C ILE A 151 0.09 -17.97 4.73
N GLY A 152 -0.88 -17.08 4.54
CA GLY A 152 -1.08 -16.40 3.25
C GLY A 152 0.14 -15.61 2.78
N ILE A 153 0.77 -14.86 3.69
CA ILE A 153 2.03 -14.13 3.43
C ILE A 153 3.15 -15.12 3.09
N TRP A 154 3.27 -16.22 3.84
CA TRP A 154 4.25 -17.27 3.58
C TRP A 154 4.04 -17.90 2.20
N ILE A 155 2.82 -18.26 1.81
CA ILE A 155 2.51 -18.85 0.51
C ILE A 155 2.90 -17.89 -0.64
N SER A 156 2.68 -16.58 -0.48
CA SER A 156 3.12 -15.58 -1.47
C SER A 156 4.64 -15.41 -1.51
N MET A 157 5.34 -15.64 -0.40
CA MET A 157 6.80 -15.45 -0.26
C MET A 157 7.61 -16.72 -0.59
N ALA A 158 7.07 -17.91 -0.36
CA ALA A 158 7.77 -19.18 -0.54
C ALA A 158 8.32 -19.40 -1.96
N PRO A 159 7.60 -19.07 -3.05
CA PRO A 159 8.16 -19.14 -4.40
C PRO A 159 9.41 -18.29 -4.62
N LEU A 160 9.56 -17.18 -3.88
CA LEU A 160 10.72 -16.29 -4.00
C LEU A 160 11.90 -16.87 -3.23
N LEU A 161 11.65 -17.32 -1.99
CA LEU A 161 12.68 -17.91 -1.14
C LEU A 161 13.21 -19.22 -1.72
N PHE A 162 12.34 -20.09 -2.23
CA PHE A 162 12.78 -21.36 -2.81
C PHE A 162 13.14 -21.26 -4.29
N TRP A 163 13.16 -20.05 -4.86
CA TRP A 163 13.42 -19.85 -6.30
C TRP A 163 12.56 -20.81 -7.13
N SER A 164 11.23 -20.69 -7.05
CA SER A 164 10.31 -21.70 -7.58
C SER A 164 10.66 -22.10 -9.02
N PRO A 165 11.00 -23.38 -9.29
CA PRO A 165 11.29 -23.83 -10.64
C PRO A 165 10.04 -23.91 -11.53
N SER A 166 8.84 -23.82 -10.94
CA SER A 166 7.58 -23.94 -11.65
C SER A 166 6.82 -22.61 -11.65
N GLY A 167 6.50 -22.12 -12.85
CA GLY A 167 5.65 -20.94 -13.02
C GLY A 167 4.22 -21.12 -12.49
N ILE A 168 3.72 -22.37 -12.47
CA ILE A 168 2.41 -22.71 -11.90
C ILE A 168 2.43 -22.52 -10.39
N ALA A 169 3.47 -23.03 -9.72
CA ALA A 169 3.62 -22.87 -8.27
C ALA A 169 3.76 -21.40 -7.87
N TYR A 170 4.51 -20.61 -8.66
CA TYR A 170 4.62 -19.15 -8.46
C TYR A 170 3.27 -18.44 -8.59
N LEU A 171 2.54 -18.68 -9.69
CA LEU A 171 1.24 -18.06 -9.93
C LEU A 171 0.21 -18.46 -8.87
N ASN A 172 0.14 -19.75 -8.53
CA ASN A 172 -0.78 -20.27 -7.53
C ASN A 172 -0.47 -19.67 -6.15
N GLY A 173 0.81 -19.67 -5.74
CA GLY A 173 1.24 -19.09 -4.46
C GLY A 173 0.90 -17.59 -4.35
N MET A 174 1.19 -16.82 -5.40
CA MET A 174 0.84 -15.39 -5.43
C MET A 174 -0.67 -15.16 -5.27
N LEU A 175 -1.51 -15.83 -6.07
CA LEU A 175 -2.95 -15.62 -6.07
C LEU A 175 -3.62 -16.14 -4.79
N VAL A 176 -3.33 -17.38 -4.40
CA VAL A 176 -3.95 -18.01 -3.23
C VAL A 176 -3.48 -17.31 -1.95
N GLY A 177 -2.21 -16.94 -1.85
CA GLY A 177 -1.70 -16.15 -0.74
C GLY A 177 -2.43 -14.81 -0.59
N ALA A 178 -2.60 -14.06 -1.68
CA ALA A 178 -3.34 -12.80 -1.68
C ALA A 178 -4.83 -12.99 -1.28
N ILE A 179 -5.48 -14.04 -1.78
CA ILE A 179 -6.87 -14.37 -1.40
C ILE A 179 -6.98 -14.71 0.09
N ILE A 180 -6.05 -15.50 0.63
CA ILE A 180 -6.04 -15.85 2.06
C ILE A 180 -5.85 -14.59 2.92
N ILE A 181 -4.92 -13.70 2.56
CA ILE A 181 -4.74 -12.41 3.26
C ILE A 181 -6.04 -11.59 3.19
N ALA A 182 -6.67 -11.52 2.02
CA ALA A 182 -7.93 -10.79 1.87
C ALA A 182 -9.06 -11.37 2.72
N LEU A 183 -9.23 -12.69 2.72
CA LEU A 183 -10.22 -13.41 3.53
C LEU A 183 -9.94 -13.29 5.02
N THR A 184 -8.69 -13.15 5.45
CA THR A 184 -8.36 -13.17 6.87
C THR A 184 -8.43 -11.81 7.56
N VAL A 185 -7.98 -10.74 6.88
CA VAL A 185 -7.80 -9.42 7.51
C VAL A 185 -8.47 -8.26 6.77
N LEU A 186 -8.81 -8.39 5.48
CA LEU A 186 -9.46 -7.31 4.71
C LEU A 186 -10.98 -7.41 4.76
N ILE A 187 -11.54 -8.55 4.37
CA ILE A 187 -12.99 -8.74 4.18
C ILE A 187 -13.73 -8.73 5.53
N PRO A 188 -13.41 -9.61 6.50
CA PRO A 188 -14.02 -9.53 7.83
C PRO A 188 -13.51 -8.33 8.64
N GLY A 189 -12.43 -7.67 8.19
CA GLY A 189 -11.68 -6.71 8.98
C GLY A 189 -10.70 -7.40 9.93
N MET A 190 -9.96 -6.60 10.71
CA MET A 190 -8.93 -7.12 11.59
C MET A 190 -9.51 -8.10 12.63
N PRO A 191 -8.87 -9.25 12.89
CA PRO A 191 -9.29 -10.17 13.93
C PRO A 191 -9.48 -9.46 15.27
N ASN A 192 -10.66 -9.62 15.85
CA ASN A 192 -11.06 -9.04 17.14
C ASN A 192 -11.24 -7.50 17.18
N MET A 193 -11.24 -6.81 16.03
CA MET A 193 -11.37 -5.34 15.97
C MET A 193 -12.57 -4.81 16.75
N ILE A 194 -13.71 -5.50 16.66
CA ILE A 194 -14.98 -5.14 17.32
C ILE A 194 -14.82 -4.98 18.83
N MET A 195 -13.94 -5.78 19.45
CA MET A 195 -13.76 -5.77 20.91
C MET A 195 -12.98 -4.54 21.41
N PHE A 196 -12.28 -3.81 20.55
CA PHE A 196 -11.50 -2.63 20.96
C PHE A 196 -11.74 -1.38 20.11
N MET A 197 -12.55 -1.45 19.06
CA MET A 197 -12.89 -0.34 18.18
C MET A 197 -13.40 0.88 18.96
N LYS A 198 -12.89 2.06 18.61
CA LYS A 198 -13.24 3.35 19.22
C LYS A 198 -14.00 4.22 18.23
N MET A 199 -15.31 4.35 18.45
CA MET A 199 -16.18 5.25 17.67
C MET A 199 -15.73 6.70 17.79
N GLY A 200 -15.87 7.48 16.72
CA GLY A 200 -15.53 8.90 16.69
C GLY A 200 -15.27 9.40 15.28
N GLY A 201 -14.88 10.67 15.17
CA GLY A 201 -14.57 11.32 13.91
C GLY A 201 -13.41 10.65 13.16
N ASP A 202 -13.41 10.85 11.84
CA ASP A 202 -12.35 10.38 10.93
C ASP A 202 -11.41 11.51 10.45
N LEU A 203 -11.73 12.78 10.70
CA LEU A 203 -10.86 13.91 10.36
C LEU A 203 -9.80 14.14 11.45
N PRO A 204 -8.49 14.13 11.10
CA PRO A 204 -7.44 14.47 12.06
C PRO A 204 -7.60 15.89 12.61
N ALA A 205 -7.12 16.10 13.85
CA ALA A 205 -7.33 17.36 14.54
C ALA A 205 -6.63 18.53 13.83
N ALA A 206 -7.41 19.53 13.43
CA ALA A 206 -6.97 20.71 12.68
C ALA A 206 -6.39 20.42 11.28
N TRP A 207 -6.79 19.30 10.67
CA TRP A 207 -6.51 19.04 9.26
C TRP A 207 -7.64 19.54 8.36
N SER A 208 -7.29 19.96 7.15
CA SER A 208 -8.26 20.42 6.13
C SER A 208 -8.90 19.28 5.32
N TYR A 209 -8.35 18.06 5.40
CA TYR A 209 -8.83 16.86 4.72
C TYR A 209 -8.39 15.59 5.47
N ASN A 210 -8.99 14.43 5.14
CA ASN A 210 -8.60 13.14 5.72
C ASN A 210 -7.60 12.36 4.84
N PRO A 211 -6.37 12.07 5.33
CA PRO A 211 -5.37 11.33 4.57
C PRO A 211 -5.65 9.83 4.42
N SER A 212 -6.59 9.29 5.19
CA SER A 212 -7.07 7.92 5.07
C SER A 212 -8.35 7.81 4.20
N SER A 213 -8.73 8.88 3.50
CA SER A 213 -9.93 8.92 2.66
C SER A 213 -9.85 7.92 1.51
N TRP A 214 -11.00 7.45 1.04
CA TRP A 214 -11.07 6.51 -0.09
C TRP A 214 -10.45 7.04 -1.39
N PRO A 215 -10.62 8.32 -1.79
CA PRO A 215 -9.95 8.86 -2.97
C PRO A 215 -8.43 8.69 -2.92
N GLN A 216 -7.77 9.06 -1.81
CA GLN A 216 -6.32 8.92 -1.69
C GLN A 216 -5.87 7.46 -1.67
N ARG A 217 -6.63 6.59 -1.01
CA ARG A 217 -6.34 5.16 -1.01
C ARG A 217 -6.51 4.53 -2.40
N ALA A 218 -7.52 4.96 -3.16
CA ALA A 218 -7.80 4.42 -4.48
C ALA A 218 -6.65 4.66 -5.47
N ILE A 219 -6.02 5.84 -5.46
CA ILE A 219 -4.87 6.11 -6.33
C ILE A 219 -3.65 5.27 -5.91
N MET A 220 -3.37 5.16 -4.61
CA MET A 220 -2.28 4.33 -4.10
C MET A 220 -2.48 2.85 -4.44
N ILE A 221 -3.70 2.36 -4.30
CA ILE A 221 -4.11 1.01 -4.69
C ILE A 221 -3.87 0.76 -6.19
N ALA A 222 -4.28 1.71 -7.04
CA ALA A 222 -4.12 1.59 -8.49
C ALA A 222 -2.63 1.57 -8.89
N LEU A 223 -1.82 2.46 -8.30
CA LEU A 223 -0.38 2.51 -8.52
C LEU A 223 0.31 1.22 -8.05
N ALA A 224 -0.01 0.73 -6.85
CA ALA A 224 0.50 -0.53 -6.33
C ALA A 224 0.12 -1.72 -7.22
N PHE A 225 -1.11 -1.76 -7.74
CA PHE A 225 -1.54 -2.82 -8.66
C PHE A 225 -0.74 -2.81 -9.98
N LEU A 226 -0.53 -1.62 -10.56
CA LEU A 226 0.29 -1.48 -11.77
C LEU A 226 1.75 -1.86 -11.50
N GLY A 227 2.30 -1.45 -10.35
CA GLY A 227 3.64 -1.83 -9.89
C GLY A 227 3.76 -3.34 -9.70
N MET A 228 2.75 -3.99 -9.14
CA MET A 228 2.66 -5.45 -8.98
C MET A 228 2.67 -6.15 -10.34
N ILE A 229 1.94 -5.66 -11.34
CA ILE A 229 1.93 -6.25 -12.69
C ILE A 229 3.31 -6.14 -13.35
N ALA A 230 3.91 -4.95 -13.33
CA ALA A 230 5.22 -4.70 -13.92
C ALA A 230 6.31 -5.54 -13.23
N SER A 231 6.32 -5.56 -11.90
CA SER A 231 7.28 -6.35 -11.10
C SER A 231 7.07 -7.85 -11.29
N ARG A 232 5.82 -8.32 -11.40
CA ARG A 232 5.52 -9.73 -11.67
C ARG A 232 6.07 -10.17 -13.02
N TYR A 233 5.96 -9.31 -14.03
CA TYR A 233 6.51 -9.58 -15.37
C TYR A 233 8.03 -9.70 -15.32
N LEU A 234 8.71 -8.75 -14.69
CA LEU A 234 10.17 -8.78 -14.51
C LEU A 234 10.62 -9.96 -13.64
N GLY A 235 9.87 -10.30 -12.59
CA GLY A 235 10.12 -11.48 -11.76
C GLY A 235 9.92 -12.79 -12.51
N ALA A 236 8.99 -12.84 -13.48
CA ALA A 236 8.83 -13.99 -14.36
C ALA A 236 10.06 -14.23 -15.24
N PHE A 237 10.71 -13.16 -15.71
CA PHE A 237 11.99 -13.27 -16.42
C PHE A 237 13.09 -13.78 -15.47
N GLN A 238 13.26 -13.15 -14.31
CA GLN A 238 14.32 -13.52 -13.37
C GLN A 238 14.20 -14.95 -12.81
N LEU A 239 12.97 -15.44 -12.61
CA LEU A 239 12.71 -16.82 -12.20
C LEU A 239 12.83 -17.83 -13.37
N GLY A 240 13.05 -17.35 -14.60
CA GLY A 240 13.26 -18.19 -15.79
C GLY A 240 11.98 -18.66 -16.50
N TYR A 241 10.82 -18.09 -16.19
CA TYR A 241 9.55 -18.49 -16.83
C TYR A 241 9.36 -17.91 -18.23
N ILE A 242 10.09 -16.83 -18.54
CA ILE A 242 10.16 -16.23 -19.87
C ILE A 242 11.63 -15.95 -20.20
N ASP A 243 12.01 -16.23 -21.45
CA ASP A 243 13.39 -16.09 -21.90
C ASP A 243 13.75 -14.66 -22.32
N PHE A 244 12.75 -13.81 -22.53
CA PHE A 244 12.90 -12.45 -23.03
C PHE A 244 11.99 -11.46 -22.28
N ALA A 245 12.57 -10.34 -21.87
CA ALA A 245 11.84 -9.23 -21.28
C ALA A 245 11.58 -8.15 -22.34
N TRP A 246 10.30 -7.89 -22.63
CA TRP A 246 9.88 -6.88 -23.58
C TRP A 246 10.24 -5.48 -23.08
N ASP A 247 10.96 -4.73 -23.93
CA ASP A 247 11.32 -3.35 -23.67
C ASP A 247 11.11 -2.46 -24.91
N PRO A 248 10.24 -1.43 -24.85
CA PRO A 248 9.95 -0.57 -25.99
C PRO A 248 10.98 0.54 -26.26
N PHE A 249 11.87 0.88 -25.31
CA PHE A 249 12.81 2.00 -25.46
C PHE A 249 14.28 1.58 -25.45
N PHE A 250 14.64 0.55 -24.69
CA PHE A 250 16.02 0.13 -24.45
C PHE A 250 16.35 -1.28 -24.95
N GLY A 251 15.36 -2.03 -25.48
CA GLY A 251 15.57 -3.34 -26.08
C GLY A 251 16.30 -4.32 -25.16
N ASP A 252 17.38 -4.92 -25.65
CA ASP A 252 18.14 -5.96 -24.92
C ASP A 252 18.83 -5.45 -23.65
N SER A 253 19.02 -4.13 -23.50
CA SER A 253 19.60 -3.51 -22.30
C SER A 253 18.85 -3.90 -21.02
N THR A 254 17.55 -4.16 -21.11
CA THR A 254 16.75 -4.61 -19.95
C THR A 254 17.22 -5.96 -19.43
N MET A 255 17.62 -6.88 -20.32
CA MET A 255 18.13 -8.18 -19.89
C MET A 255 19.51 -8.05 -19.23
N GLU A 256 20.34 -7.10 -19.68
CA GLU A 256 21.61 -6.78 -19.03
C GLU A 256 21.39 -6.26 -17.61
N VAL A 257 20.40 -5.38 -17.42
CA VAL A 257 20.02 -4.88 -16.08
C VAL A 257 19.52 -6.02 -15.19
N LEU A 258 18.61 -6.86 -15.70
CA LEU A 258 17.97 -7.92 -14.90
C LEU A 258 18.93 -9.06 -14.53
N ASN A 259 19.95 -9.33 -15.36
CA ASN A 259 21.00 -10.32 -15.14
C ASN A 259 22.34 -9.71 -14.68
N SER A 260 22.33 -8.46 -14.22
CA SER A 260 23.52 -7.78 -13.73
C SER A 260 24.05 -8.37 -12.42
N ASP A 261 25.33 -8.13 -12.13
CA ASP A 261 25.95 -8.47 -10.84
C ASP A 261 25.21 -7.83 -9.66
N MET A 262 24.66 -6.62 -9.85
CA MET A 262 23.84 -5.95 -8.84
C MET A 262 22.57 -6.75 -8.53
N SER A 263 21.84 -7.17 -9.56
CA SER A 263 20.67 -8.06 -9.40
C SER A 263 21.06 -9.39 -8.75
N HIS A 264 22.21 -9.95 -9.12
CA HIS A 264 22.73 -11.22 -8.60
C HIS A 264 23.26 -11.13 -7.16
N SER A 265 23.62 -9.93 -6.69
CA SER A 265 24.06 -9.70 -5.31
C SER A 265 22.96 -9.94 -4.27
N TRP A 266 21.69 -9.88 -4.68
CA TRP A 266 20.57 -10.15 -3.81
C TRP A 266 20.28 -11.66 -3.74
N PRO A 267 20.03 -12.20 -2.53
CA PRO A 267 19.75 -13.62 -2.33
C PRO A 267 18.51 -14.08 -3.12
N ILE A 268 17.51 -13.20 -3.25
CA ILE A 268 16.26 -13.45 -3.96
C ILE A 268 16.15 -12.53 -5.17
N SER A 269 15.30 -12.91 -6.12
CA SER A 269 14.92 -12.04 -7.24
C SER A 269 14.33 -10.73 -6.70
N ASP A 270 14.97 -9.61 -7.05
CA ASP A 270 14.56 -8.26 -6.66
C ASP A 270 13.22 -7.88 -7.30
N ALA A 271 12.99 -8.27 -8.56
CA ALA A 271 11.70 -8.06 -9.22
C ALA A 271 10.56 -8.91 -8.61
N ALA A 272 10.83 -10.17 -8.25
CA ALA A 272 9.85 -10.98 -7.56
C ALA A 272 9.58 -10.47 -6.13
N LEU A 273 10.61 -9.98 -5.42
CA LEU A 273 10.44 -9.26 -4.15
C LEU A 273 9.56 -8.02 -4.31
N GLY A 274 9.76 -7.25 -5.39
CA GLY A 274 8.88 -6.14 -5.76
C GLY A 274 7.43 -6.58 -5.93
N THR A 275 7.20 -7.73 -6.57
CA THR A 275 5.85 -8.31 -6.70
C THR A 275 5.20 -8.58 -5.34
N LEU A 276 5.93 -9.15 -4.39
CA LEU A 276 5.44 -9.37 -3.03
C LEU A 276 5.15 -8.06 -2.32
N ALA A 277 6.08 -7.09 -2.38
CA ALA A 277 5.93 -5.78 -1.78
C ALA A 277 4.67 -5.07 -2.30
N TYR A 278 4.54 -4.90 -3.63
CA TYR A 278 3.38 -4.26 -4.23
C TYR A 278 2.07 -5.03 -3.96
N THR A 279 2.09 -6.35 -3.86
CA THR A 279 0.91 -7.14 -3.45
C THR A 279 0.48 -6.77 -2.03
N LEU A 280 1.44 -6.64 -1.09
CA LEU A 280 1.14 -6.21 0.27
C LEU A 280 0.67 -4.76 0.33
N GLU A 281 1.29 -3.84 -0.42
CA GLU A 281 0.84 -2.43 -0.53
C GLU A 281 -0.60 -2.35 -1.02
N PHE A 282 -0.87 -3.06 -2.11
CA PHE A 282 -2.18 -3.18 -2.74
C PHE A 282 -3.21 -3.63 -1.68
N LEU A 283 -2.97 -4.76 -1.01
CA LEU A 283 -3.91 -5.32 -0.02
C LEU A 283 -4.07 -4.41 1.22
N MET A 284 -2.98 -3.84 1.74
CA MET A 284 -3.03 -2.89 2.87
C MET A 284 -3.75 -1.59 2.49
N GLY A 285 -3.73 -1.21 1.20
CA GLY A 285 -4.55 -0.15 0.63
C GLY A 285 -6.05 -0.35 0.88
N TRP A 286 -6.60 -1.57 0.77
CA TRP A 286 -8.01 -1.87 1.09
C TRP A 286 -8.29 -2.01 2.60
N MET A 287 -7.24 -2.23 3.40
CA MET A 287 -7.40 -2.47 4.82
C MET A 287 -7.84 -1.21 5.58
N GLY A 288 -8.91 -1.35 6.37
CA GLY A 288 -9.38 -0.34 7.31
C GLY A 288 -10.39 0.68 6.78
N SER A 289 -10.94 1.45 7.71
CA SER A 289 -11.86 2.58 7.48
C SER A 289 -11.11 3.89 7.24
N THR A 290 -11.84 4.97 7.00
CA THR A 290 -11.29 6.34 6.91
C THR A 290 -10.71 6.85 8.23
N SER A 291 -10.94 6.16 9.34
CA SER A 291 -10.36 6.47 10.66
C SER A 291 -9.18 5.57 11.03
N ARG A 292 -8.57 4.87 10.06
CA ARG A 292 -7.48 3.90 10.30
C ARG A 292 -6.21 4.52 10.88
N TRP A 293 -5.86 5.76 10.54
CA TRP A 293 -4.76 6.52 11.15
C TRP A 293 -4.84 6.58 12.69
N ARG A 294 -6.06 6.58 13.26
CA ARG A 294 -6.30 6.58 14.70
C ARG A 294 -6.61 5.20 15.27
N THR A 295 -7.39 4.40 14.55
CA THR A 295 -7.92 3.12 15.06
C THR A 295 -6.93 1.97 14.89
N MET A 296 -6.00 2.07 13.94
CA MET A 296 -4.98 1.06 13.64
C MET A 296 -3.60 1.68 13.34
N PRO A 297 -2.97 2.42 14.28
CA PRO A 297 -1.66 3.04 14.04
C PRO A 297 -0.57 2.05 13.62
N TRP A 298 -0.57 0.83 14.19
CA TRP A 298 0.38 -0.21 13.82
C TRP A 298 0.33 -0.53 12.31
N MET A 299 -0.88 -0.61 11.73
CA MET A 299 -1.06 -0.95 10.32
C MET A 299 -0.53 0.17 9.43
N VAL A 300 -0.86 1.42 9.77
CA VAL A 300 -0.37 2.62 9.07
C VAL A 300 1.16 2.70 9.15
N THR A 301 1.75 2.30 10.28
CA THR A 301 3.20 2.22 10.44
C THR A 301 3.82 1.19 9.51
N PHE A 302 3.29 -0.04 9.46
CA PHE A 302 3.80 -1.04 8.51
C PHE A 302 3.58 -0.63 7.06
N PHE A 303 2.44 -0.01 6.73
CA PHE A 303 2.20 0.48 5.37
C PHE A 303 3.19 1.59 5.01
N GLY A 304 3.47 2.50 5.93
CA GLY A 304 4.51 3.52 5.78
C GLY A 304 5.91 2.93 5.64
N ILE A 305 6.28 1.90 6.42
CA ILE A 305 7.56 1.18 6.30
C ILE A 305 7.67 0.46 4.95
N LEU A 306 6.57 -0.08 4.47
CA LEU A 306 6.55 -0.81 3.21
C LEU A 306 6.70 0.17 2.04
N VAL A 307 5.94 1.26 2.00
CA VAL A 307 5.98 2.24 0.91
C VAL A 307 7.25 3.12 0.94
N ILE A 308 7.66 3.63 2.10
CA ILE A 308 8.70 4.68 2.17
C ILE A 308 10.12 4.05 2.08
N PRO A 309 10.56 3.20 3.01
CA PRO A 309 11.82 2.46 2.89
C PRO A 309 11.99 1.64 1.60
N LEU A 310 11.02 0.80 1.22
CA LEU A 310 11.14 0.03 -0.03
C LEU A 310 11.08 0.97 -1.25
N GLY A 311 10.34 2.07 -1.12
CA GLY A 311 10.44 3.29 -1.93
C GLY A 311 11.88 3.65 -2.28
N PHE A 312 12.67 3.92 -1.25
CA PHE A 312 14.07 4.30 -1.40
C PHE A 312 14.96 3.17 -1.93
N VAL A 313 14.68 1.91 -1.59
CA VAL A 313 15.42 0.76 -2.16
C VAL A 313 15.19 0.68 -3.67
N SER A 314 13.96 0.83 -4.16
CA SER A 314 13.68 0.84 -5.60
C SER A 314 14.34 2.01 -6.31
N ILE A 315 14.32 3.20 -5.71
CA ILE A 315 15.05 4.37 -6.21
C ILE A 315 16.55 4.09 -6.32
N PHE A 316 17.15 3.46 -5.30
CA PHE A 316 18.56 3.07 -5.32
C PHE A 316 18.85 2.09 -6.47
N LEU A 317 18.02 1.06 -6.65
CA LEU A 317 18.18 0.10 -7.75
C LEU A 317 18.09 0.80 -9.12
N VAL A 318 17.15 1.73 -9.29
CA VAL A 318 17.01 2.52 -10.54
C VAL A 318 18.24 3.38 -10.80
N ILE A 319 18.78 4.03 -9.76
CA ILE A 319 20.01 4.84 -9.87
C ILE A 319 21.20 3.94 -10.24
N SER A 320 21.25 2.72 -9.71
CA SER A 320 22.36 1.80 -9.99
C SER A 320 22.41 1.30 -11.45
N GLN A 321 21.31 1.37 -12.21
CA GLN A 321 21.25 0.86 -13.59
C GLN A 321 22.26 1.57 -14.52
N PRO A 322 22.22 2.91 -14.69
CA PRO A 322 23.21 3.59 -15.51
C PRO A 322 24.62 3.56 -14.89
N LEU A 323 24.73 3.60 -13.55
CA LEU A 323 26.03 3.75 -12.87
C LEU A 323 26.87 2.46 -12.85
N THR A 324 26.23 1.33 -12.56
CA THR A 324 26.93 0.06 -12.32
C THR A 324 26.78 -0.91 -13.47
N VAL A 325 25.65 -0.87 -14.19
CA VAL A 325 25.40 -1.77 -15.32
C VAL A 325 25.75 -1.09 -16.64
N GLY A 326 25.62 0.24 -16.73
CA GLY A 326 25.76 0.94 -18.00
C GLY A 326 24.58 0.69 -18.94
N ALA A 327 23.41 0.38 -18.39
CA ALA A 327 22.21 0.01 -19.14
C ALA A 327 20.94 0.58 -18.50
N TRP A 328 19.85 0.59 -19.26
CA TRP A 328 18.55 1.09 -18.82
C TRP A 328 17.47 0.03 -18.97
N CYS A 329 16.48 0.09 -18.08
CA CYS A 329 15.32 -0.80 -18.10
C CYS A 329 14.01 -0.01 -18.04
N THR A 330 13.19 -0.06 -19.11
CA THR A 330 11.95 0.71 -19.21
C THR A 330 10.99 0.34 -18.09
N LEU A 331 10.77 -0.95 -17.87
CA LEU A 331 9.80 -1.42 -16.89
C LEU A 331 10.27 -1.13 -15.45
N CYS A 332 11.58 -1.09 -15.21
CA CYS A 332 12.15 -0.70 -13.94
C CYS A 332 11.94 0.82 -13.67
N LEU A 333 12.17 1.66 -14.68
CA LEU A 333 11.84 3.09 -14.62
C LEU A 333 10.33 3.31 -14.43
N LEU A 334 9.49 2.53 -15.10
CA LEU A 334 8.04 2.57 -14.91
C LEU A 334 7.66 2.24 -13.46
N THR A 335 8.23 1.19 -12.86
CA THR A 335 7.97 0.89 -11.44
C THR A 335 8.39 2.02 -10.52
N ALA A 336 9.52 2.68 -10.80
CA ALA A 336 9.98 3.85 -10.06
C ALA A 336 9.00 5.03 -10.17
N ILE A 337 8.50 5.31 -11.38
CA ILE A 337 7.52 6.38 -11.65
C ILE A 337 6.19 6.09 -10.94
N LEU A 338 5.76 4.83 -10.85
CA LEU A 338 4.52 4.45 -10.17
C LEU A 338 4.65 4.59 -8.64
N MET A 339 5.81 4.21 -8.10
CA MET A 339 6.06 4.18 -6.66
C MET A 339 6.39 5.57 -6.09
N LEU A 340 7.14 6.40 -6.81
CA LEU A 340 7.63 7.68 -6.30
C LEU A 340 6.50 8.62 -5.81
N PRO A 341 5.33 8.73 -6.47
CA PRO A 341 4.17 9.49 -5.96
C PRO A 341 3.48 8.85 -4.75
N MET A 342 3.65 7.55 -4.52
CA MET A 342 3.04 6.88 -3.36
C MET A 342 3.71 7.32 -2.05
N ILE A 343 5.02 7.59 -2.09
CA ILE A 343 5.80 8.07 -0.93
C ILE A 343 5.19 9.36 -0.33
N PRO A 344 5.07 10.49 -1.07
CA PRO A 344 4.50 11.72 -0.52
C PRO A 344 3.06 11.57 -0.05
N LEU A 345 2.22 10.78 -0.75
CA LEU A 345 0.83 10.52 -0.34
C LEU A 345 0.76 9.74 0.98
N GLN A 346 1.66 8.76 1.17
CA GLN A 346 1.65 7.92 2.37
C GLN A 346 2.18 8.66 3.61
N ILE A 347 3.11 9.61 3.43
CA ILE A 347 3.69 10.37 4.54
C ILE A 347 2.61 11.13 5.32
N ASP A 348 1.60 11.69 4.64
CA ASP A 348 0.52 12.43 5.30
C ASP A 348 -0.25 11.54 6.30
N GLU A 349 -0.55 10.30 5.93
CA GLU A 349 -1.22 9.36 6.83
C GLU A 349 -0.35 8.98 8.03
N VAL A 350 0.96 8.80 7.81
CA VAL A 350 1.93 8.51 8.89
C VAL A 350 2.04 9.68 9.86
N ILE A 351 2.03 10.92 9.35
CA ILE A 351 2.08 12.13 10.19
C ILE A 351 0.77 12.29 10.98
N ALA A 352 -0.39 12.12 10.35
CA ALA A 352 -1.68 12.18 11.04
C ALA A 352 -1.77 11.15 12.18
N MET A 353 -1.31 9.91 11.92
CA MET A 353 -1.17 8.88 12.93
C MET A 353 -0.21 9.30 14.06
N GLY A 354 1.00 9.77 13.74
CA GLY A 354 1.98 10.21 14.73
C GLY A 354 1.48 11.34 15.62
N GLN A 355 0.81 12.33 15.02
CA GLN A 355 0.15 13.41 15.75
C GLN A 355 -0.93 12.89 16.70
N HIS A 356 -1.75 11.95 16.24
CA HIS A 356 -2.76 11.33 17.09
C HIS A 356 -2.13 10.69 18.32
N MET A 357 -1.09 9.88 18.12
CA MET A 357 -0.40 9.20 19.20
C MET A 357 0.19 10.19 20.21
N VAL A 358 0.85 11.25 19.73
CA VAL A 358 1.38 12.33 20.59
C VAL A 358 0.27 13.04 21.38
N GLN A 359 -0.86 13.34 20.73
CA GLN A 359 -2.01 13.95 21.40
C GLN A 359 -2.59 13.04 22.48
N ARG A 360 -2.68 11.73 22.24
CA ARG A 360 -3.14 10.76 23.25
C ARG A 360 -2.17 10.63 24.42
N LYS A 361 -0.86 10.59 24.15
CA LYS A 361 0.18 10.60 25.20
C LYS A 361 0.07 11.83 26.09
N ARG A 362 -0.15 13.01 25.50
CA ARG A 362 -0.35 14.26 26.25
C ARG A 362 -1.62 14.26 27.12
N LYS A 363 -2.63 13.47 26.75
CA LYS A 363 -3.85 13.24 27.54
C LYS A 363 -3.70 12.13 28.61
N GLY A 364 -2.50 11.55 28.76
CA GLY A 364 -2.20 10.53 29.78
C GLY A 364 -2.33 9.08 29.31
N ASP A 365 -2.61 8.82 28.02
CA ASP A 365 -2.69 7.45 27.52
C ASP A 365 -1.31 6.82 27.30
N SER A 366 -1.24 5.49 27.46
CA SER A 366 -0.08 4.71 27.04
C SER A 366 0.03 4.65 25.51
N MET A 367 1.15 5.16 24.97
CA MET A 367 1.49 5.11 23.54
C MET A 367 1.41 3.69 22.96
N TRP A 368 1.90 2.69 23.70
CA TRP A 368 1.90 1.30 23.25
C TRP A 368 0.49 0.74 23.11
N LYS A 369 -0.41 1.08 24.04
CA LYS A 369 -1.82 0.68 23.96
C LYS A 369 -2.52 1.36 22.77
N VAL A 370 -2.25 2.64 22.55
CA VAL A 370 -2.79 3.41 21.41
C VAL A 370 -2.28 2.84 20.09
N PHE A 371 -1.01 2.47 20.01
CA PHE A 371 -0.40 1.89 18.82
C PHE A 371 -1.10 0.60 18.36
N TRP A 372 -1.31 -0.34 19.28
CA TRP A 372 -1.90 -1.65 18.95
C TRP A 372 -3.43 -1.67 18.91
N LYS A 373 -4.10 -0.90 19.78
CA LYS A 373 -5.56 -0.97 19.96
C LYS A 373 -6.31 0.27 19.45
N GLY A 374 -5.59 1.26 18.95
CA GLY A 374 -6.15 2.56 18.57
C GLY A 374 -6.42 3.48 19.76
N GLY A 375 -6.54 4.77 19.47
CA GLY A 375 -6.82 5.82 20.45
C GLY A 375 -8.26 6.33 20.42
N ASP A 376 -8.74 6.83 21.56
CA ASP A 376 -10.02 7.53 21.60
C ASP A 376 -9.95 8.81 20.74
N PRO A 377 -11.05 9.17 20.04
CA PRO A 377 -11.08 10.36 19.20
C PRO A 377 -10.65 11.61 19.96
N VAL A 378 -9.83 12.43 19.31
CA VAL A 378 -9.51 13.79 19.79
C VAL A 378 -10.56 14.77 19.28
N THR A 379 -11.13 14.49 18.11
CA THR A 379 -12.19 15.24 17.42
C THR A 379 -13.36 14.31 17.10
N THR A 380 -14.58 14.85 17.12
CA THR A 380 -15.79 14.15 16.66
C THR A 380 -16.18 14.54 15.22
N LYS A 381 -15.42 15.44 14.60
CA LYS A 381 -15.66 15.91 13.23
C LYS A 381 -15.37 14.80 12.22
N ASN A 382 -16.26 14.65 11.26
CA ASN A 382 -16.03 13.83 10.08
C ASN A 382 -15.55 14.70 8.91
N ASP A 383 -14.85 14.10 7.97
CA ASP A 383 -14.46 14.76 6.73
C ASP A 383 -15.66 14.95 5.79
N GLU A 384 -16.12 16.20 5.66
CA GLU A 384 -17.21 16.58 4.74
C GLU A 384 -16.69 17.03 3.37
N ARG A 385 -15.38 17.27 3.25
CA ARG A 385 -14.78 17.83 2.04
C ARG A 385 -14.48 16.73 1.02
N SER A 386 -14.01 15.57 1.48
CA SER A 386 -13.70 14.43 0.61
C SER A 386 -14.93 13.95 -0.16
N PRO A 387 -14.87 13.86 -1.50
CA PRO A 387 -15.97 13.30 -2.27
C PRO A 387 -16.10 11.79 -2.00
N GLU A 388 -17.33 11.32 -1.84
CA GLU A 388 -17.58 9.88 -1.75
C GLU A 388 -17.15 9.16 -3.03
N ILE A 389 -16.44 8.04 -2.87
CA ILE A 389 -15.91 7.24 -3.97
C ILE A 389 -17.00 6.69 -4.90
N LEU A 390 -18.23 6.52 -4.39
CA LEU A 390 -19.40 6.11 -5.18
C LEU A 390 -19.68 7.06 -6.35
N ASN A 391 -19.34 8.34 -6.20
CA ASN A 391 -19.53 9.37 -7.23
C ASN A 391 -18.43 9.35 -8.31
N PHE A 392 -17.52 8.37 -8.31
CA PHE A 392 -16.41 8.31 -9.26
C PHE A 392 -16.87 8.28 -10.72
N PRO A 393 -17.86 7.46 -11.12
CA PRO A 393 -18.31 7.42 -12.52
C PRO A 393 -18.88 8.76 -13.01
N GLN A 394 -19.52 9.53 -12.12
CA GLN A 394 -20.15 10.80 -12.47
C GLN A 394 -19.19 12.00 -12.37
N LYS A 395 -18.22 11.95 -11.46
CA LYS A 395 -17.31 13.08 -11.17
C LYS A 395 -15.84 12.62 -11.03
N PRO A 396 -15.27 11.94 -12.04
CA PRO A 396 -13.93 11.34 -11.93
C PRO A 396 -12.84 12.37 -11.63
N ALA A 397 -12.89 13.54 -12.27
CA ALA A 397 -11.92 14.62 -12.06
C ALA A 397 -11.92 15.16 -10.62
N LYS A 398 -13.09 15.25 -9.97
CA LYS A 398 -13.19 15.73 -8.58
C LYS A 398 -12.55 14.73 -7.61
N ILE A 399 -12.75 13.43 -7.86
CA ILE A 399 -12.17 12.38 -7.03
C ILE A 399 -10.67 12.26 -7.25
N PHE A 400 -10.21 12.32 -8.50
CA PHE A 400 -8.79 12.35 -8.80
C PHE A 400 -8.08 13.55 -8.16
N LYS A 401 -8.70 14.73 -8.17
CA LYS A 401 -8.14 15.89 -7.47
C LYS A 401 -8.05 15.67 -5.95
N ALA A 402 -9.02 14.98 -5.37
CA ALA A 402 -9.01 14.64 -3.94
C ALA A 402 -7.98 13.55 -3.61
N SER A 403 -7.70 12.63 -4.54
CA SER A 403 -6.73 11.57 -4.33
C SER A 403 -5.28 12.06 -4.23
N ILE A 404 -5.01 13.27 -4.71
CA ILE A 404 -3.69 13.92 -4.65
C ILE A 404 -3.63 15.09 -3.66
N TRP A 405 -4.64 15.27 -2.81
CA TRP A 405 -4.53 16.23 -1.70
C TRP A 405 -3.33 15.88 -0.83
N GLY A 406 -2.72 16.89 -0.21
CA GLY A 406 -1.45 16.72 0.46
C GLY A 406 -0.23 16.97 -0.42
N MET A 407 -0.35 16.68 -1.71
CA MET A 407 0.64 17.06 -2.71
C MET A 407 0.28 18.41 -3.34
N SER A 408 1.21 19.35 -3.24
CA SER A 408 1.21 20.58 -4.01
C SER A 408 2.28 20.48 -5.09
N PHE A 409 1.93 20.90 -6.31
CA PHE A 409 2.82 20.92 -7.48
C PHE A 409 3.27 22.37 -7.76
N PRO A 410 4.16 23.00 -6.94
CA PRO A 410 4.73 24.28 -7.30
C PRO A 410 5.54 24.15 -8.58
N TRP A 411 5.46 25.17 -9.43
CA TRP A 411 6.20 25.20 -10.69
C TRP A 411 7.72 25.03 -10.48
N THR A 412 8.26 25.48 -9.34
CA THR A 412 9.67 25.34 -8.99
C THR A 412 10.11 23.89 -8.84
N LEU A 413 9.35 23.07 -8.11
CA LEU A 413 9.66 21.64 -7.92
C LEU A 413 9.32 20.82 -9.17
N THR A 414 8.26 21.17 -9.90
CA THR A 414 7.93 20.54 -11.18
C THR A 414 9.05 20.76 -12.20
N LEU A 415 9.55 21.99 -12.31
CA LEU A 415 10.67 22.31 -13.19
C LEU A 415 11.97 21.65 -12.71
N SER A 416 12.23 21.61 -11.40
CA SER A 416 13.37 20.87 -10.84
C SER A 416 13.31 19.37 -11.18
N THR A 417 12.11 18.79 -11.18
CA THR A 417 11.89 17.38 -11.59
C THR A 417 12.24 17.19 -13.07
N ILE A 418 11.74 18.08 -13.95
CA ILE A 418 12.05 18.02 -15.39
C ILE A 418 13.56 18.17 -15.63
N LEU A 419 14.20 19.10 -14.93
CA LEU A 419 15.65 19.32 -15.02
C LEU A 419 16.46 18.15 -14.49
N GLY A 420 16.00 17.48 -13.43
CA GLY A 420 16.61 16.24 -12.93
C GLY A 420 16.49 15.11 -13.95
N ILE A 421 15.32 14.94 -14.59
CA ILE A 421 15.14 13.97 -15.69
C ILE A 421 16.08 14.32 -16.85
N TRP A 422 16.20 15.59 -17.22
CA TRP A 422 17.15 16.01 -18.26
C TRP A 422 18.58 15.60 -17.91
N LEU A 423 19.05 15.86 -16.69
CA LEU A 423 20.38 15.45 -16.24
C LEU A 423 20.58 13.93 -16.36
N MET A 424 19.56 13.13 -16.05
CA MET A 424 19.64 11.67 -16.20
C MET A 424 19.85 11.21 -17.64
N PHE A 425 19.49 11.99 -18.66
CA PHE A 425 19.66 11.59 -20.07
C PHE A 425 20.66 12.47 -20.85
N ALA A 426 21.14 13.56 -20.24
CA ALA A 426 22.03 14.52 -20.86
C ALA A 426 23.33 13.88 -21.41
N PRO A 427 24.02 12.95 -20.71
CA PRO A 427 25.24 12.34 -21.24
C PRO A 427 25.04 11.70 -22.61
N GLY A 428 23.94 10.96 -22.80
CA GLY A 428 23.58 10.36 -24.09
C GLY A 428 23.29 11.41 -25.18
N ALA A 429 22.65 12.52 -24.83
CA ALA A 429 22.37 13.62 -25.77
C ALA A 429 23.65 14.34 -26.25
N PHE A 430 24.69 14.37 -25.42
CA PHE A 430 25.99 14.96 -25.75
C PHE A 430 27.03 13.93 -26.25
N GLY A 431 26.62 12.69 -26.51
CA GLY A 431 27.50 11.64 -27.05
C GLY A 431 28.57 11.15 -26.06
N VAL A 432 28.36 11.34 -24.76
CA VAL A 432 29.23 10.83 -23.70
C VAL A 432 28.84 9.38 -23.39
N SER A 433 29.86 8.53 -23.26
CA SER A 433 29.70 7.12 -22.85
C SER A 433 28.91 7.03 -21.54
N ILE A 434 28.00 6.06 -21.44
CA ILE A 434 27.24 5.80 -20.20
C ILE A 434 28.14 5.41 -19.02
N ASN A 435 29.30 4.80 -19.30
CA ASN A 435 30.28 4.39 -18.29
C ASN A 435 31.27 5.50 -17.92
N ALA A 436 31.10 6.71 -18.45
CA ALA A 436 31.96 7.84 -18.10
C ALA A 436 31.61 8.34 -16.68
N THR A 437 32.62 8.72 -15.90
CA THR A 437 32.43 9.31 -14.57
C THR A 437 31.62 10.61 -14.65
N SER A 438 31.78 11.39 -15.73
CA SER A 438 30.93 12.57 -15.98
C SER A 438 29.46 12.22 -16.26
N ALA A 439 29.19 11.05 -16.86
CA ALA A 439 27.83 10.54 -17.02
C ALA A 439 27.24 10.13 -15.67
N ASP A 440 28.02 9.44 -14.83
CA ASP A 440 27.60 9.01 -13.49
C ASP A 440 27.13 10.18 -12.61
N ILE A 441 27.87 11.29 -12.61
CA ILE A 441 27.51 12.50 -11.86
C ILE A 441 26.15 13.04 -12.30
N ASN A 442 25.89 13.04 -13.61
CA ASN A 442 24.65 13.52 -14.19
C ASN A 442 23.48 12.56 -13.93
N HIS A 443 23.68 11.25 -14.11
CA HIS A 443 22.69 10.20 -13.83
C HIS A 443 22.28 10.22 -12.35
N MET A 444 23.25 10.15 -11.45
CA MET A 444 23.05 10.13 -10.01
C MET A 444 22.44 11.45 -9.50
N GLY A 445 23.04 12.57 -9.89
CA GLY A 445 22.57 13.89 -9.48
C GLY A 445 21.16 14.20 -9.97
N GLY A 446 20.88 13.90 -11.23
CA GLY A 446 19.55 14.03 -11.83
C GLY A 446 18.49 13.21 -11.10
N ALA A 447 18.77 11.93 -10.84
CA ALA A 447 17.83 11.05 -10.15
C ALA A 447 17.56 11.50 -8.70
N PHE A 448 18.57 11.90 -7.95
CA PHE A 448 18.36 12.43 -6.60
C PHE A 448 17.56 13.74 -6.59
N ILE A 449 17.81 14.63 -7.56
CA ILE A 449 17.03 15.86 -7.72
C ILE A 449 15.55 15.55 -7.96
N VAL A 450 15.25 14.57 -8.82
CA VAL A 450 13.87 14.10 -9.09
C VAL A 450 13.22 13.59 -7.82
N VAL A 451 13.89 12.69 -7.10
CA VAL A 451 13.37 12.05 -5.89
C VAL A 451 13.06 13.08 -4.81
N VAL A 452 14.02 13.95 -4.51
CA VAL A 452 13.83 15.02 -3.52
C VAL A 452 12.74 15.98 -3.97
N ALA A 453 12.71 16.39 -5.25
CA ALA A 453 11.69 17.31 -5.74
C ALA A 453 10.27 16.72 -5.59
N VAL A 454 10.06 15.46 -5.98
CA VAL A 454 8.74 14.81 -5.90
C VAL A 454 8.33 14.53 -4.45
N ILE A 455 9.22 14.08 -3.59
CA ILE A 455 8.91 13.91 -2.15
C ILE A 455 8.53 15.27 -1.53
N CYS A 456 9.24 16.34 -1.89
CA CYS A 456 8.95 17.69 -1.41
C CYS A 456 7.69 18.31 -2.03
N MET A 457 7.04 17.64 -2.99
CA MET A 457 5.69 18.02 -3.42
C MET A 457 4.66 17.72 -2.31
N ALA A 458 4.92 16.79 -1.39
CA ALA A 458 4.15 16.73 -0.14
C ALA A 458 4.39 18.00 0.68
N GLU A 459 3.34 18.75 1.04
CA GLU A 459 3.51 19.99 1.81
C GLU A 459 4.14 19.72 3.18
N VAL A 460 3.87 18.56 3.79
CA VAL A 460 4.49 18.13 5.05
C VAL A 460 6.00 17.90 4.96
N MET A 461 6.54 17.66 3.76
CA MET A 461 7.98 17.46 3.49
C MET A 461 8.62 18.67 2.82
N ARG A 462 7.93 19.81 2.73
CA ARG A 462 8.36 20.98 1.94
C ARG A 462 9.76 21.50 2.28
N ALA A 463 10.16 21.39 3.55
CA ALA A 463 11.48 21.80 4.02
C ALA A 463 12.62 20.98 3.39
N GLY A 464 12.36 19.75 2.94
CA GLY A 464 13.34 18.88 2.28
C GLY A 464 13.89 19.46 0.98
N ARG A 465 13.23 20.46 0.37
CA ARG A 465 13.65 21.06 -0.90
C ARG A 465 15.06 21.65 -0.84
N PHE A 466 15.51 22.06 0.34
CA PHE A 466 16.87 22.61 0.50
C PHE A 466 17.96 21.58 0.20
N LEU A 467 17.66 20.27 0.23
CA LEU A 467 18.57 19.24 -0.24
C LEU A 467 18.89 19.40 -1.74
N ASN A 468 17.93 19.87 -2.56
CA ASN A 468 18.16 20.16 -3.97
C ASN A 468 19.10 21.34 -4.20
N ILE A 469 19.31 22.22 -3.22
CA ILE A 469 20.37 23.25 -3.31
C ILE A 469 21.73 22.56 -3.28
N LEU A 470 21.95 21.64 -2.34
CA LEU A 470 23.21 20.91 -2.23
C LEU A 470 23.44 20.04 -3.47
N LEU A 471 22.41 19.30 -3.91
CA LEU A 471 22.49 18.45 -5.10
C LEU A 471 22.72 19.27 -6.37
N GLY A 472 22.00 20.38 -6.54
CA GLY A 472 22.17 21.28 -7.70
C GLY A 472 23.57 21.89 -7.75
N LEU A 473 24.11 22.35 -6.63
CA LEU A 473 25.48 22.84 -6.56
C LEU A 473 26.52 21.74 -6.83
N ALA A 474 26.30 20.53 -6.32
CA ALA A 474 27.19 19.39 -6.57
C ALA A 474 27.25 19.06 -8.08
N VAL A 475 26.09 18.95 -8.74
CA VAL A 475 26.02 18.71 -10.20
C VAL A 475 26.63 19.85 -11.00
N ALA A 476 26.55 21.09 -10.49
CA ALA A 476 27.14 22.23 -11.20
C ALA A 476 28.67 22.27 -11.14
N ILE A 477 29.26 21.73 -10.08
CA ILE A 477 30.69 21.87 -9.76
C ILE A 477 31.47 20.60 -10.12
N TRP A 478 30.96 19.41 -9.76
CA TRP A 478 31.72 18.16 -9.87
C TRP A 478 32.17 17.81 -11.29
N PRO A 479 31.35 17.97 -12.36
CA PRO A 479 31.76 17.61 -13.72
C PRO A 479 33.04 18.30 -14.21
N TRP A 480 33.38 19.48 -13.66
CA TRP A 480 34.60 20.22 -14.01
C TRP A 480 35.89 19.59 -13.51
N PHE A 481 35.81 18.63 -12.59
CA PHE A 481 36.95 17.91 -12.04
C PHE A 481 37.18 16.55 -12.72
N VAL A 482 36.45 16.26 -13.80
CA VAL A 482 36.50 14.97 -14.49
C VAL A 482 36.93 15.16 -15.95
N GLU A 483 37.93 14.39 -16.36
CA GLU A 483 38.58 14.52 -17.68
C GLU A 483 37.77 13.91 -18.83
N ASP A 484 36.83 13.00 -18.55
CA ASP A 484 36.03 12.28 -19.54
C ASP A 484 34.76 13.02 -20.01
N SER A 485 34.70 14.32 -19.76
CA SER A 485 33.53 15.17 -20.04
C SER A 485 33.69 16.01 -21.30
N THR A 486 32.56 16.41 -21.91
CA THR A 486 32.56 17.45 -22.95
C THR A 486 32.28 18.82 -22.33
N LEU A 487 32.88 19.87 -22.88
CA LEU A 487 32.63 21.24 -22.42
C LEU A 487 31.13 21.60 -22.47
N ALA A 488 30.42 21.11 -23.50
CA ALA A 488 28.99 21.33 -23.67
C ALA A 488 28.16 20.65 -22.56
N LEU A 489 28.50 19.41 -22.20
CA LEU A 489 27.85 18.71 -21.08
C LEU A 489 28.10 19.45 -19.77
N ASN A 490 29.34 19.84 -19.47
CA ASN A 490 29.68 20.54 -18.22
C ASN A 490 28.94 21.87 -18.09
N ILE A 491 28.83 22.65 -19.18
CA ILE A 491 28.04 23.88 -19.20
C ILE A 491 26.56 23.59 -18.97
N SER A 492 26.01 22.55 -19.62
CA SER A 492 24.62 22.13 -19.42
C SER A 492 24.36 21.75 -17.96
N SER A 493 25.20 20.88 -17.37
CA SER A 493 25.11 20.45 -15.98
C SER A 493 25.25 21.63 -15.00
N ALA A 494 26.18 22.56 -15.27
CA ALA A 494 26.37 23.79 -14.48
C ALA A 494 25.13 24.67 -14.48
N ILE A 495 24.59 24.99 -15.67
CA ILE A 495 23.38 25.80 -15.81
C ILE A 495 22.21 25.11 -15.10
N THR A 496 21.99 23.82 -15.38
CA THR A 496 20.90 23.07 -14.78
C THR A 496 21.01 22.99 -13.26
N GLY A 497 22.20 22.71 -12.72
CA GLY A 497 22.44 22.64 -11.28
C GLY A 497 22.21 23.96 -10.57
N VAL A 498 22.66 25.08 -11.15
CA VAL A 498 22.41 26.43 -10.61
C VAL A 498 20.91 26.77 -10.64
N ILE A 499 20.22 26.45 -11.74
CA ILE A 499 18.76 26.65 -11.83
C ILE A 499 18.04 25.83 -10.77
N VAL A 500 18.36 24.55 -10.61
CA VAL A 500 17.74 23.68 -9.58
C VAL A 500 17.97 24.25 -8.17
N ALA A 501 19.19 24.72 -7.87
CA ALA A 501 19.48 25.35 -6.59
C ALA A 501 18.64 26.61 -6.36
N ALA A 502 18.52 27.48 -7.37
CA ALA A 502 17.71 28.70 -7.29
C ALA A 502 16.20 28.39 -7.13
N LEU A 503 15.68 27.41 -7.88
CA LEU A 503 14.28 26.97 -7.81
C LEU A 503 13.94 26.32 -6.46
N SER A 504 14.93 25.83 -5.73
CA SER A 504 14.72 25.18 -4.43
C SER A 504 14.58 26.17 -3.27
N ILE A 505 14.78 27.47 -3.49
CA ILE A 505 14.64 28.50 -2.44
C ILE A 505 13.16 28.81 -2.14
N PRO A 506 12.31 29.15 -3.13
CA PRO A 506 10.91 29.51 -2.88
C PRO A 506 10.11 28.33 -2.33
N MET A 507 9.29 28.58 -1.29
CA MET A 507 8.45 27.56 -0.68
C MET A 507 7.33 27.06 -1.61
N GLY A 508 6.79 27.95 -2.44
CA GLY A 508 5.57 27.69 -3.18
C GLY A 508 4.31 27.74 -2.29
N PRO A 509 3.12 27.47 -2.86
CA PRO A 509 1.87 27.58 -2.14
C PRO A 509 1.66 26.40 -1.18
N LYS A 510 1.20 26.74 0.04
CA LYS A 510 0.58 25.82 0.99
C LYS A 510 -0.93 25.85 0.76
N LYS A 511 -1.54 24.70 0.44
CA LYS A 511 -2.98 24.58 0.12
C LYS A 511 -3.78 23.94 1.25
N GLU A 512 -3.12 23.18 2.11
CA GLU A 512 -3.78 22.35 3.11
C GLU A 512 -3.27 22.65 4.52
N ASP A 513 -4.09 22.41 5.53
CA ASP A 513 -3.72 22.57 6.94
C ASP A 513 -3.45 21.22 7.59
N TYR A 514 -2.41 21.14 8.43
CA TYR A 514 -1.90 19.89 9.01
C TYR A 514 -1.80 19.97 10.54
N GLY A 515 -2.50 20.91 11.16
CA GLY A 515 -2.57 21.10 12.60
C GLY A 515 -1.20 21.26 13.27
N LEU A 516 -0.83 20.32 14.14
CA LEU A 516 0.44 20.41 14.91
C LEU A 516 1.71 20.37 14.03
N TRP A 517 1.59 19.97 12.75
CA TRP A 517 2.70 19.87 11.81
C TRP A 517 2.96 21.17 11.05
N ASP A 518 2.01 22.11 11.03
CA ASP A 518 2.09 23.34 10.23
C ASP A 518 3.38 24.14 10.50
N LYS A 519 3.89 24.09 11.73
CA LYS A 519 5.15 24.75 12.13
C LYS A 519 6.42 24.21 11.46
N TYR A 520 6.37 22.99 10.90
CA TYR A 520 7.48 22.35 10.19
C TYR A 520 7.41 22.55 8.67
N ILE A 521 6.28 23.05 8.16
CA ILE A 521 6.10 23.40 6.76
C ILE A 521 6.78 24.76 6.56
N LYS A 522 8.01 24.71 6.06
CA LYS A 522 8.88 25.86 5.78
C LYS A 522 9.45 25.75 4.39
#